data_AF-A0A8C1MBC8-F1
#
_entry.id   AF-A0A8C1MBC8-F1
#
_cell.length_a   1.000
_cell.length_b   1.000
_cell.length_c   1.000
_cell.angle_alpha   90.00
_cell.angle_beta   90.00
_cell.angle_gamma   90.00
#
_symmetry.space_group_name_H-M   'P 1'
#
loop_
_entity.id
_entity.type
_entity.pdbx_description
1 polymer ?
#
loop_
_entity_poly.entity_id
_entity_poly.type
_entity_poly.pdbx_seq_one_letter_code
_entity_poly.pdbx_strand_id
1 'polypeptide(L)'
;MRSKGQIISHCPCFWVTVRTHCLSGSVLWRCAHDTLLNSEVHMLLEHRKQQNESAEDEQELSEVFMKTLNYTARFSRFKNRETIASVRSLLLQKKLHKFELASLANLCPEAAEEAKALIPSLEGRFEDEELQQILDDIQTKRSFQY
;
A
#
# COMPACT_ATOMS: atom_id res chain seq x y z
N MET A 1 7.11 -48.29 -23.08
CA MET A 1 8.43 -47.92 -22.53
C MET A 1 8.65 -46.42 -22.66
N ARG A 2 8.51 -45.66 -21.56
CA ARG A 2 9.31 -44.49 -21.17
C ARG A 2 8.73 -43.89 -19.89
N SER A 3 9.49 -44.00 -18.81
CA SER A 3 9.27 -43.41 -17.49
C SER A 3 9.47 -41.90 -17.50
N LYS A 4 8.59 -41.15 -16.81
CA LYS A 4 8.85 -39.89 -16.06
C LYS A 4 7.71 -39.82 -15.02
N GLY A 5 7.94 -39.85 -13.71
CA GLY A 5 8.67 -38.84 -12.95
C GLY A 5 7.70 -37.71 -12.59
N GLN A 6 6.85 -37.92 -11.58
CA GLN A 6 6.00 -36.85 -11.06
C GLN A 6 6.32 -36.62 -9.58
N ILE A 7 7.03 -35.51 -9.42
CA ILE A 7 7.58 -34.92 -8.22
C ILE A 7 6.42 -34.45 -7.35
N ILE A 8 6.59 -34.66 -6.05
CA ILE A 8 5.80 -34.15 -4.93
C ILE A 8 5.43 -32.68 -5.19
N SER A 9 4.15 -32.42 -5.45
CA SER A 9 3.63 -31.06 -5.64
C SER A 9 2.35 -30.90 -4.82
N HIS A 10 2.46 -30.82 -3.51
CA HIS A 10 1.32 -30.44 -2.66
C HIS A 10 1.82 -29.55 -1.51
N CYS A 11 1.94 -28.26 -1.81
CA CYS A 11 1.58 -27.17 -0.89
C CYS A 11 1.76 -25.80 -1.59
N PRO A 12 0.74 -25.30 -2.32
CA PRO A 12 0.65 -23.91 -2.74
C PRO A 12 -0.37 -23.13 -1.88
N CYS A 13 -0.51 -23.44 -0.58
CA CYS A 13 -1.54 -22.82 0.26
C CYS A 13 -1.20 -21.41 0.77
N PHE A 14 0.01 -20.88 0.54
CA PHE A 14 0.39 -19.58 1.11
C PHE A 14 0.00 -18.37 0.25
N TRP A 15 -0.32 -18.56 -1.03
CA TRP A 15 -0.60 -17.44 -1.96
C TRP A 15 -1.98 -17.49 -2.66
N VAL A 16 -2.77 -18.56 -2.50
CA VAL A 16 -4.08 -18.68 -3.19
C VAL A 16 -5.27 -18.50 -2.25
N THR A 17 -5.08 -18.45 -0.93
CA THR A 17 -6.17 -18.28 0.06
C THR A 17 -6.42 -16.83 0.45
N VAL A 18 -6.19 -15.88 -0.46
CA VAL A 18 -6.70 -14.50 -0.36
C VAL A 18 -7.45 -14.12 -1.63
N ARG A 19 -8.09 -15.09 -2.31
CA ARG A 19 -8.88 -14.80 -3.51
C ARG A 19 -10.31 -15.33 -3.51
N THR A 20 -10.71 -16.19 -2.57
CA THR A 20 -12.01 -16.88 -2.66
C THR A 20 -12.91 -16.82 -1.42
N HIS A 21 -12.58 -16.03 -0.40
CA HIS A 21 -13.54 -15.69 0.65
C HIS A 21 -13.52 -14.19 0.96
N CYS A 22 -14.12 -13.41 0.07
CA CYS A 22 -14.61 -12.08 0.41
C CYS A 22 -15.86 -11.78 -0.44
N LEU A 23 -16.83 -12.69 -0.40
CA LEU A 23 -18.20 -12.45 -0.85
C LEU A 23 -19.07 -12.20 0.38
N SER A 24 -18.76 -11.12 1.10
CA SER A 24 -19.75 -10.39 1.88
C SER A 24 -19.23 -8.98 2.14
N GLY A 25 -19.90 -8.00 1.55
CA GLY A 25 -19.96 -6.58 1.99
C GLY A 25 -18.68 -5.80 2.26
N SER A 26 -18.45 -4.78 1.42
CA SER A 26 -17.86 -3.46 1.78
C SER A 26 -16.37 -3.17 1.58
N VAL A 27 -15.53 -4.11 1.13
CA VAL A 27 -14.12 -3.76 0.87
C VAL A 27 -13.59 -4.35 -0.44
N LEU A 28 -14.06 -3.80 -1.56
CA LEU A 28 -13.50 -4.03 -2.89
C LEU A 28 -12.11 -3.35 -3.00
N TRP A 29 -11.08 -3.90 -2.36
CA TRP A 29 -9.69 -3.59 -2.74
C TRP A 29 -9.39 -4.35 -4.03
N ARG A 30 -9.76 -3.78 -5.19
CA ARG A 30 -9.20 -4.25 -6.46
C ARG A 30 -7.68 -4.14 -6.34
N CYS A 31 -7.00 -5.28 -6.25
CA CYS A 31 -5.54 -5.40 -6.35
C CYS A 31 -5.10 -5.03 -7.77
N ALA A 32 -5.14 -3.73 -8.11
CA ALA A 32 -4.75 -3.22 -9.41
C ALA A 32 -3.41 -2.46 -9.36
N HIS A 33 -2.69 -2.47 -8.24
CA HIS A 33 -1.39 -1.80 -8.11
C HIS A 33 -0.40 -2.66 -7.32
N ASP A 34 0.79 -2.87 -7.89
CA ASP A 34 1.89 -3.61 -7.26
C ASP A 34 2.53 -2.87 -6.07
N THR A 35 2.11 -1.63 -5.76
CA THR A 35 2.61 -0.84 -4.63
C THR A 35 1.50 -0.45 -3.66
N LEU A 36 1.73 -0.79 -2.39
CA LEU A 36 0.88 -0.47 -1.26
C LEU A 36 1.47 0.70 -0.48
N LEU A 37 0.61 1.63 -0.06
CA LEU A 37 0.98 2.72 0.84
C LEU A 37 1.08 2.20 2.27
N ASN A 38 1.93 2.82 3.10
CA ASN A 38 2.06 2.43 4.51
C ASN A 38 0.70 2.42 5.23
N SER A 39 -0.18 3.37 4.89
CA SER A 39 -1.54 3.46 5.41
C SER A 39 -2.47 2.34 4.94
N GLU A 40 -2.35 1.87 3.69
CA GLU A 40 -3.13 0.72 3.20
C GLU A 40 -2.67 -0.57 3.87
N VAL A 41 -1.35 -0.74 4.01
CA VAL A 41 -0.77 -1.87 4.71
C VAL A 41 -1.24 -1.88 6.16
N HIS A 42 -1.21 -0.74 6.85
CA HIS A 42 -1.70 -0.64 8.22
C HIS A 42 -3.15 -1.09 8.34
N MET A 43 -4.05 -0.58 7.49
CA MET A 43 -5.47 -0.97 7.49
C MET A 43 -5.67 -2.47 7.26
N LEU A 44 -4.92 -3.06 6.32
CA LEU A 44 -5.03 -4.49 6.02
C LEU A 44 -4.55 -5.35 7.19
N LEU A 45 -3.44 -4.95 7.83
CA LEU A 45 -2.90 -5.65 8.99
C LEU A 45 -3.82 -5.51 10.22
N GLU A 46 -4.40 -4.33 10.44
CA GLU A 46 -5.36 -4.11 11.53
C GLU A 46 -6.62 -4.95 11.36
N HIS A 47 -7.20 -4.97 10.15
CA HIS A 47 -8.34 -5.83 9.84
C HIS A 47 -7.99 -7.32 10.00
N ARG A 48 -6.78 -7.73 9.59
CA ARG A 48 -6.31 -9.12 9.78
C ARG A 48 -6.14 -9.48 11.26
N LYS A 49 -5.66 -8.56 12.10
CA LYS A 49 -5.57 -8.74 13.56
C LYS A 49 -6.96 -8.92 14.16
N GLN A 50 -7.91 -8.08 13.78
CA GLN A 50 -9.29 -8.12 14.27
C GLN A 50 -10.03 -9.40 13.86
N GLN A 51 -9.77 -9.90 12.65
CA GLN A 51 -10.24 -11.23 12.21
C GLN A 51 -9.63 -12.39 13.00
N ASN A 52 -8.37 -12.26 13.43
CA ASN A 52 -7.70 -13.28 14.22
C ASN A 52 -8.22 -13.32 15.66
N GLU A 53 -8.49 -12.15 16.25
CA GLU A 53 -9.11 -12.01 17.58
C GLU A 53 -10.55 -12.52 17.63
N SER A 54 -11.25 -12.56 16.50
CA SER A 54 -12.63 -13.07 16.40
C SER A 54 -12.73 -14.52 15.95
N ALA A 55 -11.60 -15.15 15.61
CA ALA A 55 -11.55 -16.57 15.24
C ALA A 55 -11.42 -17.44 16.51
N GLU A 56 -12.08 -18.60 16.52
CA GLU A 56 -12.04 -19.55 17.65
C GLU A 56 -10.64 -20.17 17.85
N ASP A 57 -9.85 -20.27 16.78
CA ASP A 57 -8.43 -20.69 16.81
C ASP A 57 -7.52 -19.46 16.72
N GLU A 58 -7.25 -18.82 17.85
CA GLU A 58 -6.33 -17.69 17.94
C GLU A 58 -4.92 -18.14 17.59
N GLN A 59 -4.45 -17.80 16.38
CA GLN A 59 -3.07 -18.03 15.98
C GLN A 59 -2.19 -16.91 16.51
N GLU A 60 -1.06 -17.27 17.13
CA GLU A 60 -0.03 -16.27 17.47
C GLU A 60 0.47 -15.60 16.18
N LEU A 61 0.23 -14.30 16.07
CA LEU A 61 0.72 -13.50 14.96
C LEU A 61 2.24 -13.45 15.02
N SER A 62 2.90 -13.71 13.88
CA SER A 62 4.36 -13.69 13.79
C SER A 62 4.95 -12.37 14.32
N GLU A 63 6.14 -12.44 14.93
CA GLU A 63 6.88 -11.27 15.38
C GLU A 63 7.09 -10.25 14.24
N VAL A 64 7.26 -10.74 13.01
CA VAL A 64 7.36 -9.89 11.80
C VAL A 64 6.06 -9.12 11.56
N PHE A 65 4.91 -9.73 11.82
CA PHE A 65 3.60 -9.09 11.70
C PHE A 65 3.44 -7.95 12.71
N MET A 66 3.74 -8.19 13.98
CA MET A 66 3.66 -7.15 15.02
C MET A 66 4.62 -5.99 14.77
N LYS A 67 5.86 -6.29 14.33
CA LYS A 67 6.84 -5.26 13.95
C LYS A 67 6.34 -4.44 12.76
N THR A 68 5.78 -5.08 11.74
CA THR A 68 5.25 -4.39 10.55
C THR A 68 4.02 -3.55 10.89
N LEU A 69 3.13 -4.04 11.75
CA LEU A 69 1.98 -3.27 12.23
C LEU A 69 2.43 -2.02 12.98
N ASN A 70 3.39 -2.13 13.90
CA ASN A 70 3.93 -0.98 14.63
C ASN A 70 4.65 0.02 13.72
N TYR A 71 5.43 -0.47 12.75
CA TYR A 71 6.08 0.39 11.76
C TYR A 71 5.04 1.15 10.93
N THR A 72 4.10 0.43 10.34
CA THR A 72 3.06 1.03 9.49
C THR A 72 2.13 1.94 10.28
N ALA A 73 1.84 1.67 11.56
CA ALA A 73 1.10 2.56 12.44
C ALA A 73 1.84 3.90 12.66
N ARG A 74 3.15 3.84 12.91
CA ARG A 74 3.99 5.03 13.15
C ARG A 74 4.18 5.88 11.90
N PHE A 75 4.31 5.23 10.74
CA PHE A 75 4.53 5.87 9.45
C PHE A 75 3.25 6.05 8.62
N SER A 76 2.09 5.67 9.16
CA SER A 76 0.80 5.90 8.51
C SER A 76 0.53 7.40 8.53
N ARG A 77 0.68 8.03 7.35
CA ARG A 77 0.37 9.45 7.16
C ARG A 77 -1.11 9.70 6.94
N PHE A 78 -1.85 8.66 6.52
CA PHE A 78 -3.27 8.75 6.23
C PHE A 78 -4.08 7.74 7.06
N LYS A 79 -5.04 8.21 7.86
CA LYS A 79 -5.97 7.36 8.62
C LYS A 79 -7.30 7.13 7.89
N ASN A 80 -7.72 8.07 7.04
CA ASN A 80 -9.01 8.00 6.37
C ASN A 80 -8.91 7.24 5.03
N ARG A 81 -9.74 6.21 4.86
CA ARG A 81 -9.80 5.40 3.62
C ARG A 81 -10.12 6.25 2.38
N GLU A 82 -10.99 7.25 2.52
CA GLU A 82 -11.38 8.15 1.43
C GLU A 82 -10.23 9.05 0.98
N THR A 83 -9.43 9.58 1.91
CA THR A 83 -8.24 10.35 1.56
C THR A 83 -7.20 9.51 0.83
N ILE A 84 -6.99 8.25 1.23
CA ILE A 84 -6.07 7.32 0.55
C ILE A 84 -6.51 7.13 -0.91
N ALA A 85 -7.80 6.84 -1.13
CA ALA A 85 -8.35 6.69 -2.48
C ALA A 85 -8.23 7.99 -3.31
N SER A 86 -8.40 9.14 -2.68
CA SER A 86 -8.30 10.46 -3.31
C SER A 86 -6.86 10.85 -3.67
N VAL A 87 -5.88 10.50 -2.84
CA VAL A 87 -4.45 10.68 -3.12
C VAL A 87 -4.04 9.74 -4.26
N ARG A 88 -4.47 8.48 -4.21
CA ARG A 88 -4.20 7.52 -5.30
C ARG A 88 -4.79 7.98 -6.63
N SER A 89 -6.03 8.44 -6.63
CA SER A 89 -6.69 8.89 -7.87
C SER A 89 -5.97 10.09 -8.48
N LEU A 90 -5.46 11.02 -7.66
CA LEU A 90 -4.68 12.17 -8.10
C LEU A 90 -3.34 11.75 -8.72
N LEU A 91 -2.60 10.85 -8.05
CA LEU A 91 -1.31 10.38 -8.56
C LEU A 91 -1.44 9.46 -9.78
N LEU A 92 -2.57 8.75 -9.91
CA LEU A 92 -2.84 7.89 -11.06
C LEU A 92 -3.01 8.68 -12.36
N GLN A 93 -3.56 9.89 -12.27
CA GLN A 93 -3.75 10.78 -13.43
C GLN A 93 -2.42 11.23 -14.05
N LYS A 94 -1.35 11.28 -13.26
CA LYS A 94 -0.04 11.80 -13.66
C LYS A 94 0.88 10.76 -14.34
N LYS A 95 0.38 9.53 -14.61
CA LYS A 95 1.13 8.43 -15.27
C LYS A 95 2.53 8.17 -14.69
N LEU A 96 2.69 8.39 -13.38
CA LEU A 96 3.93 8.12 -12.65
C LEU A 96 4.22 6.62 -12.59
N HIS A 97 5.50 6.26 -12.39
CA HIS A 97 5.82 4.88 -12.11
C HIS A 97 5.25 4.46 -10.75
N LYS A 98 4.86 3.19 -10.60
CA LYS A 98 4.21 2.66 -9.38
C LYS A 98 5.06 2.91 -8.12
N PHE A 99 6.38 2.88 -8.28
CA PHE A 99 7.35 3.18 -7.22
C PHE A 99 7.40 4.66 -6.85
N GLU A 100 7.41 5.56 -7.84
CA GLU A 100 7.43 7.02 -7.61
C GLU A 100 6.17 7.47 -6.90
N LEU A 101 5.02 6.93 -7.31
CA LEU A 101 3.73 7.17 -6.66
C LEU A 101 3.75 6.80 -5.19
N ALA A 102 4.21 5.59 -4.86
CA ALA A 102 4.26 5.13 -3.47
C ALA A 102 5.29 5.92 -2.65
N SER A 103 6.43 6.28 -3.25
CA SER A 103 7.47 7.04 -2.59
C SER A 103 7.03 8.46 -2.28
N LEU A 104 6.38 9.16 -3.22
CA LEU A 104 5.82 10.50 -3.00
C LEU A 104 4.75 10.50 -1.90
N ALA A 105 3.85 9.52 -1.91
CA ALA A 105 2.79 9.41 -0.91
C ALA A 105 3.29 8.94 0.47
N ASN A 106 4.40 8.21 0.55
CA ASN A 106 4.97 7.77 1.82
C ASN A 106 5.91 8.83 2.45
N LEU A 107 6.71 9.50 1.62
CA LEU A 107 7.69 10.50 2.05
C LEU A 107 7.05 11.88 2.25
N CYS A 108 6.09 12.26 1.40
CA CYS A 108 5.42 13.56 1.40
C CYS A 108 6.40 14.75 1.51
N PRO A 109 7.30 14.93 0.53
CA PRO A 109 8.25 16.04 0.55
C PRO A 109 7.53 17.40 0.47
N GLU A 110 8.16 18.45 1.00
CA GLU A 110 7.55 19.78 1.05
C GLU A 110 7.89 20.64 -0.16
N ALA A 111 9.05 20.37 -0.79
CA ALA A 111 9.53 21.10 -1.95
C ALA A 111 9.77 20.16 -3.14
N ALA A 112 9.55 20.66 -4.35
CA ALA A 112 9.89 19.98 -5.60
C ALA A 112 11.37 19.55 -5.65
N GLU A 113 12.29 20.41 -5.19
CA GLU A 113 13.73 20.12 -5.12
C GLU A 113 14.05 18.93 -4.19
N GLU A 114 13.39 18.85 -3.04
CA GLU A 114 13.52 17.72 -2.12
C GLU A 114 13.01 16.42 -2.76
N ALA A 115 11.86 16.49 -3.45
CA ALA A 115 11.30 15.34 -4.13
C ALA A 115 12.24 14.78 -5.21
N LYS A 116 12.90 15.64 -6.00
CA LYS A 116 13.91 15.25 -6.99
C LYS A 116 15.17 14.67 -6.33
N ALA A 117 15.63 15.26 -5.23
CA ALA A 117 16.78 14.75 -4.48
C ALA A 117 16.53 13.35 -3.91
N LEU A 118 15.31 13.07 -3.44
CA LEU A 118 14.90 11.77 -2.92
C LEU A 118 14.62 10.75 -4.03
N ILE A 119 14.05 11.21 -5.14
CA ILE A 119 13.63 10.38 -6.26
C ILE A 119 14.26 10.96 -7.55
N PRO A 120 15.52 10.59 -7.87
CA PRO A 120 16.21 11.14 -9.03
C PRO A 120 15.56 10.73 -10.36
N SER A 121 14.64 9.75 -10.36
CA SER A 121 13.88 9.38 -11.56
C SER A 121 12.79 10.40 -11.95
N LEU A 122 12.43 11.31 -11.06
CA LEU A 122 11.52 12.43 -11.35
C LEU A 122 12.23 13.60 -12.03
N GLU A 123 13.57 13.64 -11.97
CA GLU A 123 14.37 14.71 -12.55
C GLU A 123 14.24 14.70 -14.08
N GLY A 124 13.82 15.83 -14.65
CA GLY A 124 13.58 15.98 -16.09
C GLY A 124 12.27 15.38 -16.62
N ARG A 125 11.39 14.83 -15.76
CA ARG A 125 10.07 14.33 -16.17
C ARG A 125 8.92 15.31 -15.96
N PHE A 126 9.02 16.18 -14.96
CA PHE A 126 8.01 17.18 -14.63
C PHE A 126 8.67 18.54 -14.47
N GLU A 127 7.91 19.60 -14.75
CA GLU A 127 8.30 20.96 -14.37
C GLU A 127 8.12 21.16 -12.86
N ASP A 128 8.96 22.01 -12.29
CA ASP A 128 9.02 22.26 -10.85
C ASP A 128 7.69 22.81 -10.32
N GLU A 129 7.03 23.66 -11.11
CA GLU A 129 5.71 24.21 -10.80
C GLU A 129 4.63 23.12 -10.74
N GLU A 130 4.64 22.18 -11.70
CA GLU A 130 3.68 21.07 -11.72
C GLU A 130 3.93 20.10 -10.55
N LEU A 131 5.21 19.81 -10.26
CA LEU A 131 5.57 18.95 -9.14
C LEU A 131 5.18 19.58 -7.80
N GLN A 132 5.44 20.88 -7.61
CA GLN A 132 5.06 21.60 -6.41
C GLN A 132 3.54 21.60 -6.21
N GLN A 133 2.76 21.82 -7.27
CA GLN A 133 1.29 21.75 -7.20
C GLN A 133 0.79 20.38 -6.72
N ILE A 134 1.39 19.29 -7.20
CA ILE A 134 1.03 17.93 -6.76
C ILE A 134 1.36 17.73 -5.28
N LEU A 135 2.51 18.24 -4.83
CA LEU A 135 2.90 18.15 -3.42
C LEU A 135 1.94 18.94 -2.52
N ASP A 136 1.56 20.14 -2.93
CA ASP A 136 0.60 20.98 -2.19
C ASP A 136 -0.78 20.32 -2.11
N ASP A 137 -1.24 19.67 -3.18
CA ASP A 137 -2.50 18.90 -3.19
C ASP A 137 -2.46 17.70 -2.21
N ILE A 138 -1.32 17.02 -2.12
CA ILE A 138 -1.11 15.90 -1.19
C ILE A 138 -1.09 16.41 0.25
N GLN A 139 -0.39 17.52 0.51
CA GLN A 139 -0.35 18.14 1.84
C GLN A 139 -1.72 18.64 2.30
N THR A 140 -2.48 19.23 1.38
CA THR A 140 -3.85 19.67 1.63
C THR A 140 -4.73 18.48 2.03
N LYS A 141 -4.63 17.34 1.33
CA LYS A 141 -5.34 16.10 1.72
C LYS A 141 -4.88 15.52 3.06
N ARG A 142 -3.63 15.79 3.47
CA ARG A 142 -3.10 15.39 4.77
C ARG A 142 -3.68 16.25 5.90
N SER A 143 -3.83 17.57 5.70
CA SER A 143 -4.31 18.48 6.75
C SER A 143 -5.78 18.26 7.10
N PHE A 144 -6.61 17.81 6.16
CA PHE A 144 -8.02 17.44 6.40
C PHE A 144 -8.25 16.23 7.32
N GLN A 145 -7.18 15.62 7.86
CA GLN A 145 -7.30 14.51 8.82
C GLN A 145 -7.31 14.93 10.29
N TYR A 146 -7.25 16.24 10.58
CA TYR A 146 -7.37 16.81 11.93
C TYR A 146 -8.73 17.47 12.17
#